data_AF-A0A7K2CEW3-F1
#
_entry.id   AF-A0A7K2CEW3-F1
#
_cell.length_a   1.000
_cell.length_b   1.000
_cell.length_c   1.000
_cell.angle_alpha   90.00
_cell.angle_beta   90.00
_cell.angle_gamma   90.00
#
_symmetry.space_group_name_H-M   'P 1'
#
loop_
_entity.id
_entity.type
_entity.pdbx_description
1 polymer ?
#
loop_
_entity_poly.entity_id
_entity_poly.type
_entity_poly.pdbx_seq_one_letter_code
_entity_poly.pdbx_strand_id
1 'polypeptide(L)'
;MSTGLTSEEVFNTRFVEALRSTSALWSENKDYVSVEPLRTGRGGSKKPDIIINDYSNPPLIIETSFDARDADKDAVEKLKHHLKHSYHKTYAAVALHIPAVFRYTSDHSIPEVLLDGAEVGYSVHRKTKNGGGALAGKRFREGDNLRPQGIIASPRAPLR
;
A
#
# COMPACT_ATOMS: atom_id res chain seq x y z
N MET A 1 16.03 -17.54 -21.71
CA MET A 1 15.43 -17.29 -20.38
C MET A 1 14.56 -16.07 -20.52
N SER A 2 13.26 -16.17 -20.22
CA SER A 2 12.34 -15.04 -20.37
C SER A 2 12.76 -13.93 -19.41
N THR A 3 13.37 -12.86 -19.91
CA THR A 3 13.49 -11.59 -19.18
C THR A 3 12.11 -10.94 -19.17
N GLY A 4 11.15 -11.58 -18.51
CA GLY A 4 9.81 -11.05 -18.34
C GLY A 4 9.91 -9.84 -17.44
N LEU A 5 9.39 -8.70 -17.91
CA LEU A 5 9.23 -7.55 -17.04
C LEU A 5 8.32 -7.94 -15.88
N THR A 6 8.71 -7.62 -14.65
CA THR A 6 7.86 -7.82 -13.48
C THR A 6 6.55 -7.07 -13.67
N SER A 7 5.43 -7.78 -13.53
CA SER A 7 4.10 -7.19 -13.58
C SER A 7 3.75 -6.53 -12.26
N GLU A 8 2.78 -5.62 -12.28
CA GLU A 8 2.26 -4.96 -11.07
C GLU A 8 1.71 -5.98 -10.07
N GLU A 9 0.98 -7.00 -10.52
CA GLU A 9 0.46 -8.08 -9.67
C GLU A 9 1.57 -8.85 -8.94
N VAL A 10 2.67 -9.14 -9.65
CA VAL A 10 3.83 -9.81 -9.04
C VAL A 10 4.50 -8.89 -8.03
N PHE A 11 4.69 -7.60 -8.37
CA PHE A 11 5.22 -6.62 -7.43
C PHE A 11 4.34 -6.55 -6.17
N ASN A 12 3.02 -6.47 -6.31
CA ASN A 12 2.07 -6.37 -5.19
C ASN A 12 2.16 -7.57 -4.26
N THR A 13 2.28 -8.78 -4.82
CA THR A 13 2.48 -10.01 -4.05
C THR A 13 3.75 -9.93 -3.23
N ARG A 14 4.88 -9.53 -3.85
CA ARG A 14 6.18 -9.41 -3.19
C ARG A 14 6.24 -8.27 -2.17
N PHE A 15 5.56 -7.17 -2.46
CA PHE A 15 5.41 -6.04 -1.55
C PHE A 15 4.61 -6.42 -0.32
N VAL A 16 3.53 -7.19 -0.45
CA VAL A 16 2.78 -7.72 0.71
C VAL A 16 3.61 -8.72 1.52
N GLU A 17 4.43 -9.55 0.88
CA GLU A 17 5.39 -10.41 1.59
C GLU A 17 6.36 -9.58 2.43
N ALA A 18 6.93 -8.51 1.86
CA ALA A 18 7.80 -7.58 2.57
C ALA A 18 7.07 -6.85 3.72
N LEU A 19 5.85 -6.35 3.49
CA LEU A 19 5.06 -5.72 4.55
C LEU A 19 4.84 -6.69 5.72
N ARG A 20 4.39 -7.91 5.44
CA ARG A 20 4.11 -8.91 6.47
C ARG A 20 5.37 -9.28 7.27
N SER A 21 6.55 -9.28 6.67
CA SER A 21 7.80 -9.59 7.39
C SER A 21 8.23 -8.48 8.36
N THR A 22 7.71 -7.25 8.21
CA THR A 22 8.02 -6.13 9.14
C THR A 22 7.28 -6.22 10.49
N SER A 23 6.30 -7.11 10.62
CA SER A 23 5.43 -7.20 11.81
C SER A 23 5.08 -8.66 12.13
N ALA A 24 5.40 -9.11 13.35
CA ALA A 24 5.03 -10.44 13.82
C ALA A 24 3.53 -10.71 13.66
N LEU A 25 2.70 -9.72 14.01
CA LEU A 25 1.24 -9.77 13.88
C LEU A 25 0.79 -10.06 12.43
N TRP A 26 1.36 -9.34 11.46
CA TRP A 26 1.01 -9.51 10.05
C TRP A 26 1.61 -10.77 9.42
N SER A 27 2.75 -11.24 9.96
CA SER A 27 3.37 -12.50 9.55
C SER A 27 2.55 -13.72 9.99
N GLU A 28 1.98 -13.67 11.20
CA GLU A 28 1.19 -14.75 11.80
C GLU A 28 -0.23 -14.79 11.24
N ASN A 29 -0.80 -13.63 10.89
CA ASN A 29 -2.14 -13.52 10.32
C ASN A 29 -2.12 -12.81 8.95
N LYS A 30 -2.18 -13.63 7.89
CA LYS A 30 -2.16 -13.19 6.50
C LYS A 30 -3.39 -12.38 6.08
N ASP A 31 -4.48 -12.46 6.82
CA ASP A 31 -5.72 -11.75 6.49
C ASP A 31 -5.65 -10.25 6.80
N TYR A 32 -4.64 -9.80 7.57
CA TYR A 32 -4.46 -8.39 7.88
C TYR A 32 -3.90 -7.55 6.74
N VAL A 33 -3.07 -8.13 5.89
CA VAL A 33 -2.48 -7.45 4.74
C VAL A 33 -2.59 -8.39 3.55
N SER A 34 -3.40 -8.06 2.55
CA SER A 34 -3.65 -8.95 1.41
C SER A 34 -3.66 -8.22 0.09
N VAL A 35 -3.13 -8.88 -0.94
CA VAL A 35 -3.36 -8.51 -2.34
C VAL A 35 -4.77 -8.98 -2.72
N GLU A 36 -5.57 -8.10 -3.31
CA GLU A 36 -6.84 -8.51 -3.88
C GLU A 36 -6.62 -8.95 -5.34
N PRO A 37 -7.19 -10.10 -5.75
CA PRO A 37 -7.02 -10.59 -7.11
C PRO A 37 -7.70 -9.66 -8.12
N LEU A 38 -6.99 -9.36 -9.20
CA LEU A 38 -7.52 -8.65 -10.37
C LEU A 38 -8.70 -9.46 -10.96
N ARG A 39 -9.94 -8.99 -10.75
CA ARG A 39 -11.11 -9.59 -11.43
C ARG A 39 -11.34 -8.91 -12.77
N THR A 40 -11.14 -9.67 -13.84
CA THR A 40 -11.37 -9.30 -15.25
C THR A 40 -12.85 -9.16 -15.65
N GLY A 41 -13.76 -8.98 -14.69
CA GLY A 41 -15.21 -8.89 -14.93
C GLY A 41 -15.77 -7.47 -14.91
N ARG A 42 -16.96 -7.28 -15.49
CA ARG A 42 -17.77 -6.03 -15.39
C ARG A 42 -18.06 -5.74 -13.90
N GLY A 43 -17.20 -4.94 -13.27
CA GLY A 43 -17.22 -4.67 -11.82
C GLY A 43 -15.84 -4.66 -11.14
N GLY A 44 -14.75 -4.92 -11.88
CA GLY A 44 -13.38 -4.94 -11.36
C GLY A 44 -12.89 -3.65 -10.70
N SER A 45 -13.49 -2.50 -10.99
CA SER A 45 -13.05 -1.20 -10.45
C SER A 45 -13.27 -1.01 -8.93
N LYS A 46 -13.91 -1.96 -8.23
CA LYS A 46 -14.31 -1.77 -6.83
C LYS A 46 -13.34 -2.30 -5.78
N LYS A 47 -12.42 -3.20 -6.15
CA LYS A 47 -11.45 -3.78 -5.19
C LYS A 47 -10.14 -3.01 -5.26
N PRO A 48 -9.51 -2.68 -4.12
CA PRO A 48 -8.18 -2.09 -4.12
C PRO A 48 -7.13 -3.12 -4.52
N ASP A 49 -5.93 -2.71 -4.90
CA ASP A 49 -4.85 -3.67 -5.18
C ASP A 49 -4.41 -4.40 -3.92
N ILE A 50 -4.23 -3.65 -2.83
CA ILE A 50 -3.85 -4.16 -1.53
C ILE A 50 -4.76 -3.55 -0.48
N ILE A 51 -5.17 -4.37 0.48
CA ILE A 51 -5.91 -3.94 1.66
C ILE A 51 -5.12 -4.26 2.93
N ILE A 52 -5.04 -3.28 3.82
CA ILE A 52 -4.59 -3.45 5.20
C ILE A 52 -5.83 -3.30 6.08
N ASN A 53 -6.28 -4.44 6.59
CA ASN A 53 -7.43 -4.59 7.46
C ASN A 53 -7.00 -5.16 8.81
N ASP A 54 -5.94 -4.58 9.38
CA ASP A 54 -5.55 -4.84 10.76
C ASP A 54 -6.47 -4.08 11.73
N TYR A 55 -6.06 -3.94 12.98
CA TYR A 55 -6.80 -3.15 13.98
C TYR A 55 -6.97 -1.66 13.60
N SER A 56 -6.45 -1.21 12.45
CA SER A 56 -6.83 0.03 11.77
C SER A 56 -8.32 0.02 11.44
N ASN A 57 -9.11 0.66 12.30
CA ASN A 57 -10.46 1.07 11.96
C ASN A 57 -10.47 2.58 11.69
N PRO A 58 -10.71 3.03 10.45
CA PRO A 58 -11.11 2.28 9.24
C PRO A 58 -9.94 1.56 8.52
N PRO A 59 -10.23 0.54 7.66
CA PRO A 59 -9.21 -0.13 6.85
C PRO A 59 -8.46 0.84 5.95
N LEU A 60 -7.19 0.54 5.67
CA LEU A 60 -6.34 1.26 4.73
C LEU A 60 -6.28 0.48 3.41
N ILE A 61 -6.35 1.20 2.29
CA ILE A 61 -6.12 0.61 0.97
C ILE A 61 -4.87 1.19 0.34
N ILE A 62 -4.21 0.39 -0.49
CA ILE A 62 -3.07 0.80 -1.29
C ILE A 62 -3.38 0.45 -2.75
N GLU A 63 -3.39 1.45 -3.61
CA GLU A 63 -3.32 1.26 -5.07
C GLU A 63 -1.88 1.42 -5.50
N THR A 64 -1.49 0.65 -6.50
CA THR A 64 -0.12 0.52 -6.94
C THR A 64 -0.07 0.72 -8.44
N SER A 65 0.96 1.42 -8.94
CA SER A 65 1.23 1.36 -10.38
C SER A 65 2.64 1.82 -10.71
N PHE A 66 3.15 1.29 -11.81
CA PHE A 66 4.34 1.82 -12.47
C PHE A 66 4.09 3.19 -13.13
N ASP A 67 2.83 3.58 -13.38
CA ASP A 67 2.47 4.97 -13.70
C ASP A 67 1.86 5.64 -12.46
N ALA A 68 2.59 6.59 -11.87
CA ALA A 68 2.13 7.32 -10.69
C ALA A 68 0.73 7.94 -10.84
N ARG A 69 0.38 8.41 -12.05
CA ARG A 69 -0.93 9.04 -12.30
C ARG A 69 -2.07 8.03 -12.22
N ASP A 70 -1.83 6.79 -12.64
CA ASP A 70 -2.82 5.72 -12.58
C ASP A 70 -3.04 5.30 -11.13
N ALA A 71 -1.97 5.09 -10.36
CA ALA A 71 -2.06 4.81 -8.92
C ALA A 71 -2.83 5.90 -8.16
N ASP A 72 -2.51 7.18 -8.42
CA ASP A 72 -3.19 8.33 -7.80
C ASP A 72 -4.69 8.36 -8.14
N LYS A 73 -5.01 8.20 -9.43
CA LYS A 73 -6.39 8.22 -9.93
C LYS A 73 -7.21 7.10 -9.29
N ASP A 74 -6.68 5.89 -9.27
CA ASP A 74 -7.35 4.72 -8.75
C ASP A 74 -7.54 4.84 -7.23
N ALA A 75 -6.54 5.35 -6.50
CA ALA A 75 -6.65 5.56 -5.05
C ALA A 75 -7.79 6.53 -4.69
N VAL A 76 -7.91 7.63 -5.45
CA VAL A 76 -9.01 8.59 -5.31
C VAL A 76 -10.36 7.96 -5.70
N GLU A 77 -10.41 7.13 -6.73
CA GLU A 77 -11.62 6.42 -7.14
C GLU A 77 -12.09 5.45 -6.05
N LYS A 78 -11.20 4.62 -5.47
CA LYS A 78 -11.56 3.68 -4.41
C LYS A 78 -12.14 4.35 -3.16
N LEU A 79 -11.67 5.55 -2.80
CA LEU A 79 -12.23 6.31 -1.68
C LEU A 79 -13.70 6.72 -1.87
N LYS A 80 -14.22 6.67 -3.11
CA LYS A 80 -15.63 6.91 -3.41
C LYS A 80 -16.48 5.66 -3.19
N HIS A 81 -15.87 4.48 -3.07
CA HIS A 81 -16.55 3.20 -2.96
C HIS A 81 -16.53 2.65 -1.54
N HIS A 82 -17.56 1.86 -1.22
CA HIS A 82 -17.57 1.06 0.01
C HIS A 82 -16.92 -0.29 -0.29
N LEU A 83 -15.97 -0.69 0.55
CA LEU A 83 -15.40 -2.04 0.48
C LEU A 83 -16.46 -3.03 0.97
N LYS A 84 -16.98 -3.86 0.06
CA LYS A 84 -18.04 -4.82 0.36
C LYS A 84 -17.64 -5.85 1.43
N HIS A 85 -16.35 -6.15 1.56
CA HIS A 85 -15.86 -7.21 2.43
C HIS A 85 -15.53 -6.76 3.85
N SER A 86 -15.26 -5.47 4.09
CA SER A 86 -14.91 -4.99 5.43
C SER A 86 -16.11 -4.44 6.21
N TYR A 87 -17.29 -4.27 5.60
CA TYR A 87 -18.43 -3.52 6.16
C TYR A 87 -18.10 -2.08 6.63
N HIS A 88 -16.85 -1.64 6.48
CA HIS A 88 -16.32 -0.38 6.96
C HIS A 88 -16.07 0.55 5.77
N LYS A 89 -16.40 1.83 5.96
CA LYS A 89 -16.01 2.88 5.02
C LYS A 89 -14.51 3.08 5.13
N THR A 90 -13.82 3.05 4.00
CA THR A 90 -12.43 3.48 3.88
C THR A 90 -12.37 5.00 3.87
N TYR A 91 -11.47 5.59 4.64
CA TYR A 91 -11.29 7.05 4.69
C TYR A 91 -9.89 7.49 4.25
N ALA A 92 -8.98 6.54 4.03
CA ALA A 92 -7.63 6.80 3.56
C ALA A 92 -7.23 5.77 2.50
N ALA A 93 -6.52 6.25 1.49
CA ALA A 93 -5.91 5.44 0.44
C ALA A 93 -4.48 5.91 0.22
N VAL A 94 -3.56 4.98 0.00
CA VAL A 94 -2.20 5.26 -0.44
C VAL A 94 -2.12 4.95 -1.92
N ALA A 95 -1.59 5.88 -2.72
CA ALA A 95 -1.11 5.56 -4.06
C ALA A 95 0.39 5.28 -3.94
N LEU A 96 0.82 4.07 -4.25
CA LEU A 96 2.21 3.65 -4.26
C LEU A 96 2.72 3.70 -5.71
N HIS A 97 3.71 4.55 -5.94
CA HIS A 97 4.32 4.73 -7.25
C HIS A 97 5.49 3.77 -7.37
N ILE A 98 5.30 2.67 -8.10
CA ILE A 98 6.31 1.63 -8.26
C ILE A 98 7.46 2.19 -9.11
N PRO A 99 8.69 2.27 -8.57
CA PRO A 99 9.83 2.72 -9.35
C PRO A 99 10.08 1.81 -10.56
N ALA A 100 10.40 2.40 -11.71
CA ALA A 100 10.59 1.65 -12.96
C ALA A 100 11.68 0.57 -12.88
N VAL A 101 12.66 0.72 -11.98
CA VAL A 101 13.71 -0.29 -11.74
C VAL A 101 13.11 -1.65 -11.34
N PHE A 102 11.98 -1.67 -10.60
CA PHE A 102 11.32 -2.90 -10.21
C PHE A 102 10.70 -3.67 -11.37
N ARG A 103 10.59 -3.09 -12.58
CA ARG A 103 10.21 -3.87 -13.78
C ARG A 103 11.29 -4.88 -14.19
N TYR A 104 12.52 -4.65 -13.78
CA TYR A 104 13.69 -5.44 -14.16
C TYR A 104 14.30 -6.17 -12.97
N THR A 105 13.80 -5.94 -11.75
CA THR A 105 14.21 -6.65 -10.55
C THR A 105 13.62 -8.05 -10.56
N SER A 106 14.44 -9.07 -10.30
CA SER A 106 13.95 -10.44 -10.14
C SER A 106 12.86 -10.50 -9.07
N ASP A 107 11.73 -11.14 -9.38
CA ASP A 107 10.57 -11.26 -8.48
C ASP A 107 10.97 -11.71 -7.06
N HIS A 108 11.93 -12.64 -6.95
CA HIS A 108 12.39 -13.17 -5.67
C HIS A 108 13.24 -12.19 -4.86
N SER A 109 13.88 -11.22 -5.52
CA SER A 109 14.73 -10.21 -4.88
C SER A 109 13.96 -8.97 -4.44
N ILE A 110 12.73 -8.77 -4.94
CA ILE A 110 11.92 -7.59 -4.62
C ILE A 110 11.72 -7.40 -3.10
N PRO A 111 11.33 -8.43 -2.32
CA PRO A 111 11.14 -8.25 -0.87
C PRO A 111 12.41 -7.81 -0.15
N GLU A 112 13.56 -8.41 -0.50
CA GLU A 112 14.85 -8.08 0.11
C GLU A 112 15.26 -6.64 -0.19
N VAL A 113 15.13 -6.21 -1.46
CA VAL A 113 15.42 -4.84 -1.89
C VAL A 113 14.55 -3.82 -1.16
N LEU A 114 13.26 -4.12 -0.96
CA LEU A 114 12.35 -3.26 -0.20
C LEU A 114 12.74 -3.17 1.29
N LEU A 115 13.11 -4.31 1.90
CA LEU A 115 13.51 -4.37 3.31
C LEU A 115 14.88 -3.73 3.58
N ASP A 116 15.76 -3.69 2.57
CA ASP A 116 17.05 -2.99 2.63
C ASP A 116 16.92 -1.46 2.47
N GLY A 117 15.68 -0.96 2.34
CA GLY A 117 15.38 0.48 2.36
C GLY A 117 15.28 1.12 0.98
N ALA A 118 14.94 0.36 -0.07
CA ALA A 118 14.67 0.94 -1.37
C ALA A 118 13.57 2.02 -1.29
N GLU A 119 13.84 3.17 -1.92
CA GLU A 119 12.90 4.27 -1.94
C GLU A 119 11.73 3.98 -2.88
N VAL A 120 10.52 4.20 -2.38
CA VAL A 120 9.26 4.11 -3.13
C VAL A 120 8.51 5.43 -2.99
N GLY A 121 8.09 6.00 -4.12
CA GLY A 121 7.26 7.19 -4.12
C GLY A 121 5.84 6.84 -3.66
N TYR A 122 5.20 7.72 -2.90
CA TYR A 122 3.80 7.52 -2.53
C TYR A 122 3.06 8.84 -2.34
N SER A 123 1.74 8.78 -2.44
CA SER A 123 0.83 9.85 -2.04
C SER A 123 -0.27 9.30 -1.13
N VAL A 124 -0.80 10.14 -0.24
CA VAL A 124 -1.87 9.76 0.69
C VAL A 124 -3.11 10.60 0.41
N HIS A 125 -4.19 9.92 0.06
CA HIS A 125 -5.50 10.51 -0.19
C HIS A 125 -6.42 10.23 1.00
N ARG A 126 -7.19 11.23 1.44
CA ARG A 126 -8.12 11.08 2.57
C ARG A 126 -9.46 11.71 2.27
N LYS A 127 -10.52 11.05 2.75
CA LYS A 127 -11.89 11.58 2.74
C LYS A 127 -12.19 12.25 4.08
N THR A 128 -12.59 13.51 4.05
CA THR A 128 -13.11 14.19 5.25
C THR A 128 -14.51 13.65 5.57
N LYS A 129 -14.84 13.49 6.86
CA LYS A 129 -16.14 12.95 7.32
C LYS A 129 -17.36 13.73 6.79
N ASN A 130 -17.18 14.97 6.31
CA ASN A 130 -18.25 15.89 5.91
C ASN A 130 -18.42 16.05 4.39
N GLY A 131 -17.99 15.09 3.57
CA GLY A 131 -18.37 15.02 2.15
C GLY A 131 -17.85 16.15 1.23
N GLY A 132 -17.11 17.12 1.77
CA GLY A 132 -16.53 18.23 1.01
C GLY A 132 -15.07 17.96 0.68
N GLY A 133 -14.81 17.63 -0.60
CA GLY A 133 -13.49 17.68 -1.24
C GLY A 133 -12.47 16.64 -0.77
N ALA A 134 -11.97 15.83 -1.71
CA ALA A 134 -10.67 15.19 -1.51
C ALA A 134 -9.63 16.31 -1.37
N LEU A 135 -8.98 16.41 -0.21
CA LEU A 135 -7.76 17.21 -0.13
C LEU A 135 -6.75 16.48 -0.99
N ALA A 136 -6.39 17.09 -2.14
CA ALA A 136 -5.27 16.61 -2.94
C ALA A 136 -4.08 16.44 -2.00
N GLY A 137 -3.61 15.20 -1.87
CA GLY A 137 -2.55 14.85 -0.94
C GLY A 137 -1.36 15.79 -1.11
N LYS A 138 -0.75 16.19 0.01
CA LYS A 138 0.54 16.88 -0.04
C LYS A 138 1.48 16.02 -0.88
N ARG A 139 1.93 16.55 -2.02
CA ARG A 139 3.11 16.02 -2.71
C ARG A 139 4.30 16.30 -1.80
N PHE A 140 4.76 15.28 -1.09
CA PHE A 140 6.03 15.37 -0.38
C PHE A 140 7.13 15.51 -1.43
N ARG A 141 7.95 16.56 -1.32
CA ARG A 141 9.08 16.77 -2.22
C ARG A 141 10.29 16.03 -1.67
N GLU A 142 11.16 15.59 -2.58
CA GLU A 142 12.49 15.09 -2.26
C GLU A 142 13.21 16.10 -1.35
N GLY A 143 13.53 15.68 -0.11
CA GLY A 143 14.09 16.53 0.94
C GLY A 143 13.13 16.96 2.07
N ASP A 144 11.84 16.61 2.00
CA ASP A 144 10.95 16.71 3.15
C ASP A 144 11.37 15.66 4.20
N ASN A 145 12.24 16.05 5.13
CA ASN A 145 12.56 15.27 6.32
C ASN A 145 11.29 15.07 7.15
N LEU A 146 10.56 13.99 6.87
CA LEU A 146 9.57 13.44 7.77
C LEU A 146 10.32 12.95 9.00
N ARG A 147 10.47 13.83 10.00
CA ARG A 147 10.66 13.33 11.36
C ARG A 147 9.47 12.40 11.63
N PRO A 148 9.70 11.11 11.94
CA PRO A 148 8.62 10.24 12.33
C PRO A 148 7.99 10.82 13.60
N GLN A 149 6.86 11.50 13.44
CA GLN A 149 5.96 11.77 14.56
C GLN A 149 5.29 10.44 14.89
N GLY A 150 5.98 9.65 15.71
CA GLY A 150 5.56 8.32 16.11
C GLY A 150 6.68 7.30 15.99
N ILE A 151 7.76 7.48 16.74
CA ILE A 151 8.53 6.34 17.22
C ILE A 151 7.55 5.51 18.06
N ILE A 152 7.11 4.36 17.54
CA ILE A 152 6.68 3.27 18.42
C ILE A 152 7.95 2.90 19.16
N ALA A 153 8.11 3.47 20.36
CA ALA A 153 9.16 3.09 21.26
C ALA A 153 8.92 1.60 21.57
N SER A 154 9.87 0.76 21.19
CA SER A 154 9.97 -0.58 21.73
C SER A 154 9.84 -0.48 23.26
N PRO A 155 9.01 -1.30 23.92
CA PRO A 155 9.11 -1.43 25.36
C PRO A 155 10.49 -2.02 25.66
N ARG A 156 11.40 -1.20 26.20
CA ARG A 156 12.62 -1.70 26.84
C ARG A 156 12.18 -2.69 27.90
N ALA A 157 12.62 -3.94 27.77
CA ALA A 157 12.57 -4.89 28.87
C ALA A 157 13.28 -4.26 30.09
N PRO A 158 12.71 -4.36 31.31
CA PRO A 158 13.43 -3.94 32.50
C PRO A 158 14.61 -4.91 32.71
N LEU A 159 15.81 -4.36 32.76
CA LEU A 159 17.00 -5.08 33.23
C LEU A 159 16.75 -5.52 34.68
N ARG A 160 16.95 -6.81 34.94
CA ARG A 160 17.32 -7.35 36.26
C ARG A 160 18.58 -8.17 36.08
#